data_AF-A0AAN6XSQ0-F1
#
_entry.id   AF-A0AAN6XSQ0-F1
#
_cell.length_a   1.000
_cell.length_b   1.000
_cell.length_c   1.000
_cell.angle_alpha   90.00
_cell.angle_beta   90.00
_cell.angle_gamma   90.00
#
_symmetry.space_group_name_H-M   'P 1'
#
loop_
_entity.id
_entity.type
_entity.pdbx_description
1 polymer ?
#
loop_
_entity_poly.entity_id
_entity_poly.type
_entity_poly.pdbx_seq_one_letter_code
_entity_poly.pdbx_strand_id
1 'polypeptide(L)'
;MSTNNKNKRARADTIGNARVTTPARTKKEQSPGYADKALDPSTQEDLLATSAKCHPDIVTSIESAYKDLVARQAKIALPFDTWPMKARYELRRYNELPKHEQYDKEGDAADLISKLVESITETVKEYHSFQTKFNAVEAIRNIFEEVIRTEGKVAKALRKWKMDSDWGSQLTEICEMFARDDWSKMAVAKASDGTLYLDFFAKTAREAKKRGLDGDLRLYDALEILRTKPWVEG
;
A
#
# COMPACT_ATOMS: atom_id res chain seq x y z
N MET A 1 -57.33 0.26 30.84
CA MET A 1 -56.62 -0.99 31.16
C MET A 1 -56.04 -1.55 29.86
N SER A 2 -54.73 -1.86 29.89
CA SER A 2 -53.90 -2.77 29.06
C SER A 2 -54.32 -3.14 27.62
N THR A 3 -53.46 -3.19 26.60
CA THR A 3 -51.99 -3.07 26.49
C THR A 3 -51.58 -2.85 25.02
N ASN A 4 -50.53 -2.03 24.83
CA ASN A 4 -49.73 -1.87 23.61
C ASN A 4 -49.13 -3.19 23.10
N ASN A 5 -48.99 -3.35 21.78
CA ASN A 5 -47.93 -4.19 21.22
C ASN A 5 -47.10 -3.40 20.19
N LYS A 6 -45.95 -2.90 20.67
CA LYS A 6 -44.91 -2.21 19.89
C LYS A 6 -44.04 -3.27 19.21
N ASN A 7 -43.94 -3.26 17.89
CA ASN A 7 -42.89 -3.97 17.16
C ASN A 7 -41.52 -3.36 17.51
N LYS A 8 -40.84 -3.97 18.47
CA LYS A 8 -39.48 -3.67 18.92
C LYS A 8 -38.56 -4.61 18.13
N ARG A 9 -37.95 -4.16 17.03
CA ARG A 9 -36.89 -4.94 16.37
C ARG A 9 -35.60 -4.81 17.21
N ALA A 10 -35.10 -5.97 17.63
CA ALA A 10 -33.96 -6.13 18.50
C ALA A 10 -32.68 -5.60 17.86
N ARG A 11 -31.86 -4.93 18.68
CA ARG A 11 -30.44 -4.70 18.41
C ARG A 11 -29.72 -6.04 18.58
N ALA A 12 -28.86 -6.38 17.64
CA ALA A 12 -27.86 -7.43 17.79
C ALA A 12 -26.48 -6.78 17.66
N ASP A 13 -25.85 -6.51 18.80
CA ASP A 13 -24.39 -6.45 18.91
C ASP A 13 -23.91 -7.90 18.92
N THR A 14 -23.07 -8.30 17.96
CA THR A 14 -21.90 -9.14 18.29
C THR A 14 -20.88 -9.18 17.16
N ILE A 15 -19.67 -8.81 17.55
CA ILE A 15 -18.37 -9.13 16.97
C ILE A 15 -18.33 -10.59 16.51
N GLY A 16 -17.90 -10.81 15.27
CA GLY A 16 -17.65 -12.14 14.74
C GLY A 16 -16.53 -12.09 13.72
N ASN A 17 -15.31 -12.38 14.17
CA ASN A 17 -14.16 -12.69 13.33
C ASN A 17 -14.59 -13.56 12.14
N ALA A 18 -14.51 -13.02 10.93
CA ALA A 18 -14.50 -13.83 9.72
C ALA A 18 -13.16 -14.58 9.68
N ARG A 19 -13.04 -15.65 10.48
CA ARG A 19 -12.03 -16.67 10.26
C ARG A 19 -12.32 -17.27 8.89
N VAL A 20 -11.43 -16.98 7.95
CA VAL A 20 -11.33 -17.71 6.69
C VAL A 20 -11.25 -19.19 7.05
N THR A 21 -12.33 -19.93 6.83
CA THR A 21 -12.33 -21.39 6.87
C THR A 21 -11.56 -21.85 5.65
N THR A 22 -10.25 -22.00 5.82
CA THR A 22 -9.41 -22.75 4.88
C THR A 22 -10.00 -24.16 4.77
N PRO A 23 -10.29 -24.68 3.57
CA PRO A 23 -10.73 -26.07 3.43
C PRO A 23 -9.68 -27.00 4.04
N ALA A 24 -10.13 -27.97 4.82
CA ALA A 24 -9.27 -28.92 5.50
C ALA A 24 -8.35 -29.61 4.48
N ARG A 25 -7.04 -29.42 4.66
CA ARG A 25 -5.99 -30.09 3.90
C ARG A 25 -6.13 -31.59 4.17
N THR A 26 -6.63 -32.34 3.18
CA THR A 26 -6.56 -33.81 3.19
C THR A 26 -5.11 -34.20 3.39
N LYS A 27 -4.82 -34.96 4.47
CA LYS A 27 -3.49 -35.52 4.76
C LYS A 27 -3.07 -36.37 3.58
N LYS A 28 -2.28 -35.81 2.66
CA LYS A 28 -1.39 -36.59 1.81
C LYS A 28 -0.20 -36.99 2.68
N GLU A 29 0.13 -38.28 2.61
CA GLU A 29 1.27 -38.91 3.27
C GLU A 29 2.52 -38.06 3.08
N GLN A 30 3.02 -37.51 4.18
CA GLN A 30 4.28 -36.78 4.21
C GLN A 30 5.39 -37.82 4.09
N SER A 31 6.23 -37.69 3.06
CA SER A 31 7.51 -38.39 3.00
C SER A 31 8.29 -38.15 4.29
N PRO A 32 8.77 -39.19 4.98
CA PRO A 32 9.43 -39.04 6.27
C PRO A 32 10.84 -38.45 6.07
N GLY A 33 11.15 -37.34 6.73
CA GLY A 33 12.55 -36.94 6.95
C GLY A 33 12.91 -35.45 6.93
N TYR A 34 12.10 -34.56 6.35
CA TYR A 34 12.52 -33.16 6.13
C TYR A 34 11.65 -32.08 6.79
N ALA A 35 10.61 -32.46 7.54
CA ALA A 35 9.58 -31.52 8.00
C ALA A 35 10.00 -30.59 9.16
N ASP A 36 11.08 -30.87 9.88
CA ASP A 36 11.46 -30.14 11.11
C ASP A 36 12.63 -29.15 10.96
N LYS A 37 13.16 -28.97 9.74
CA LYS A 37 14.11 -27.89 9.45
C LYS A 37 13.54 -27.05 8.34
N ALA A 38 12.88 -25.95 8.69
CA ALA A 38 12.55 -24.92 7.72
C ALA A 38 13.89 -24.45 7.11
N LEU A 39 14.14 -24.85 5.86
CA LEU A 39 15.25 -24.33 5.07
C LEU A 39 15.10 -22.81 4.98
N ASP A 40 16.20 -22.08 5.00
CA ASP A 40 16.13 -20.64 4.77
C ASP A 40 15.60 -20.34 3.35
N PRO A 41 14.95 -19.19 3.13
CA PRO A 41 14.34 -18.87 1.84
C PRO A 41 15.30 -18.94 0.66
N SER A 42 16.58 -18.58 0.85
CA SER A 42 17.57 -18.57 -0.24
C SER A 42 17.91 -19.99 -0.69
N THR A 43 18.10 -20.90 0.25
CA THR A 43 18.33 -22.33 -0.06
C THR A 43 17.08 -22.97 -0.69
N GLN A 44 15.87 -22.54 -0.31
CA GLN A 44 14.65 -23.00 -0.96
C GLN A 44 14.57 -22.53 -2.42
N GLU A 45 14.89 -21.27 -2.69
CA GLU A 45 14.93 -20.70 -4.04
C GLU A 45 15.97 -21.40 -4.92
N ASP A 46 17.17 -21.65 -4.41
CA ASP A 46 18.24 -22.35 -5.14
C ASP A 46 17.87 -23.80 -5.49
N LEU A 47 17.23 -24.52 -4.56
CA LEU A 47 16.74 -25.87 -4.78
C LEU A 47 15.59 -25.89 -5.82
N LEU A 48 14.67 -24.94 -5.75
CA LEU A 48 13.60 -24.76 -6.73
C LEU A 48 14.15 -24.43 -8.11
N ALA A 49 15.11 -23.51 -8.21
CA ALA A 49 15.75 -23.13 -9.46
C ALA A 49 16.53 -24.29 -10.08
N THR A 50 17.26 -25.06 -9.27
CA THR A 50 17.99 -26.25 -9.73
C THR A 50 17.04 -27.35 -10.19
N SER A 51 15.95 -27.58 -9.44
CA SER A 51 14.93 -28.57 -9.81
C SER A 51 14.22 -28.18 -11.11
N ALA A 52 13.89 -26.91 -11.27
CA ALA A 52 13.29 -26.35 -12.49
C ALA A 52 14.22 -26.50 -13.72
N LYS A 53 15.53 -26.34 -13.56
CA LYS A 53 16.51 -26.54 -14.63
C LYS A 53 16.59 -28.01 -15.09
N CYS A 54 16.45 -28.95 -14.17
CA CYS A 54 16.58 -30.38 -14.46
C CYS A 54 15.27 -31.03 -14.91
N HIS A 55 14.12 -30.42 -14.61
CA HIS A 55 12.79 -31.03 -14.77
C HIS A 55 11.78 -30.04 -15.38
N PRO A 56 11.51 -30.12 -16.71
CA PRO A 56 10.56 -29.23 -17.40
C PRO A 56 9.11 -29.29 -16.89
N ASP A 57 8.71 -30.42 -16.32
CA ASP A 57 7.42 -30.61 -15.66
C ASP A 57 7.28 -29.79 -14.38
N ILE A 58 8.38 -29.62 -13.62
CA ILE A 58 8.42 -28.74 -12.44
C ILE A 58 8.26 -27.27 -12.85
N VAL A 59 8.92 -26.84 -13.94
CA VAL A 59 8.75 -25.48 -14.49
C VAL A 59 7.27 -25.23 -14.79
N THR A 60 6.64 -26.13 -15.52
CA THR A 60 5.22 -26.03 -15.89
C THR A 60 4.31 -25.96 -14.65
N SER A 61 4.61 -26.76 -13.62
CA SER A 61 3.87 -26.76 -12.36
C SER A 61 4.03 -25.45 -11.58
N ILE A 62 5.25 -24.91 -11.50
CA ILE A 62 5.54 -23.61 -10.88
C ILE A 62 4.81 -22.50 -11.62
N GLU A 63 4.88 -22.48 -12.96
CA GLU A 63 4.16 -21.49 -13.77
C GLU A 63 2.65 -21.55 -13.56
N SER A 64 2.07 -22.75 -13.51
CA SER A 64 0.64 -22.92 -13.24
C SER A 64 0.27 -22.42 -11.83
N ALA A 65 1.06 -22.80 -10.82
CA ALA A 65 0.83 -22.37 -9.44
C ALA A 65 0.98 -20.85 -9.29
N TYR A 66 1.94 -20.25 -9.98
CA TYR A 66 2.13 -18.80 -10.04
C TYR A 66 0.95 -18.11 -10.71
N LYS A 67 0.50 -18.59 -11.88
CA LYS A 67 -0.70 -18.08 -12.56
C LYS A 67 -1.94 -18.14 -11.67
N ASP A 68 -2.13 -19.24 -10.94
CA ASP A 68 -3.25 -19.40 -10.00
C ASP A 68 -3.14 -18.47 -8.79
N LEU A 69 -1.92 -18.20 -8.31
CA LEU A 69 -1.68 -17.23 -7.24
C LEU A 69 -1.98 -15.80 -7.72
N VAL A 70 -1.44 -15.41 -8.87
CA VAL A 70 -1.70 -14.13 -9.52
C VAL A 70 -3.19 -13.93 -9.76
N ALA A 71 -3.89 -14.92 -10.32
CA ALA A 71 -5.33 -14.85 -10.59
C ALA A 71 -6.17 -14.71 -9.30
N ARG A 72 -5.70 -15.26 -8.17
CA ARG A 72 -6.34 -15.06 -6.87
C ARG A 72 -6.06 -13.66 -6.32
N GLN A 73 -4.81 -13.21 -6.36
CA GLN A 73 -4.41 -11.90 -5.83
C GLN A 73 -5.00 -10.73 -6.64
N ALA A 74 -5.18 -10.90 -7.94
CA ALA A 74 -5.84 -9.93 -8.81
C ALA A 74 -7.32 -9.69 -8.46
N LYS A 75 -7.93 -10.56 -7.65
CA LYS A 75 -9.34 -10.44 -7.20
C LYS A 75 -9.47 -9.84 -5.79
N ILE A 76 -8.37 -9.71 -5.07
CA ILE A 76 -8.36 -9.21 -3.70
C ILE A 76 -8.06 -7.71 -3.72
N ALA A 77 -8.83 -6.95 -2.95
CA ALA A 77 -8.55 -5.55 -2.65
C ALA A 77 -7.92 -5.46 -1.25
N LEU A 78 -6.67 -5.04 -1.17
CA LEU A 78 -5.98 -4.86 0.11
C LEU A 78 -6.31 -3.47 0.70
N PRO A 79 -6.67 -3.38 1.98
CA PRO A 79 -6.87 -2.10 2.66
C PRO A 79 -5.53 -1.54 3.16
N PHE A 80 -5.31 -0.24 2.97
CA PHE A 80 -4.10 0.47 3.43
C PHE A 80 -4.39 1.58 4.45
N ASP A 81 -5.61 1.65 4.99
CA ASP A 81 -6.06 2.77 5.86
C ASP A 81 -5.25 2.91 7.15
N THR A 82 -4.63 1.83 7.63
CA THR A 82 -3.89 1.85 8.90
C THR A 82 -2.61 2.67 8.83
N TRP A 83 -1.97 2.77 7.65
CA TRP A 83 -0.71 3.51 7.48
C TRP A 83 -0.91 5.03 7.56
N PRO A 84 -1.86 5.64 6.81
CA PRO A 84 -2.19 7.07 6.98
C PRO A 84 -2.61 7.44 8.40
N MET A 85 -3.38 6.57 9.07
CA MET A 85 -3.78 6.81 10.47
C MET A 85 -2.58 6.86 11.41
N LYS A 86 -1.60 5.94 11.25
CA LYS A 86 -0.35 5.95 12.02
C LYS A 86 0.48 7.21 11.71
N ALA A 87 0.65 7.55 10.44
CA ALA A 87 1.36 8.77 10.04
C ALA A 87 0.76 10.03 10.68
N ARG A 88 -0.57 10.18 10.61
CA ARG A 88 -1.30 11.29 11.26
C ARG A 88 -1.05 11.31 12.77
N TYR A 89 -1.16 10.17 13.43
CA TYR A 89 -0.98 10.08 14.88
C TYR A 89 0.41 10.56 15.29
N GLU A 90 1.45 10.07 14.61
CA GLU A 90 2.83 10.42 14.94
C GLU A 90 3.17 11.87 14.60
N LEU A 91 2.73 12.38 13.44
CA LEU A 91 2.94 13.78 13.06
C LEU A 91 2.22 14.74 14.02
N ARG A 92 1.02 14.38 14.48
CA ARG A 92 0.31 15.15 15.50
C ARG A 92 1.07 15.16 16.82
N ARG A 93 1.48 13.98 17.30
CA ARG A 93 2.27 13.84 18.53
C ARG A 93 3.56 14.66 18.46
N TYR A 94 4.24 14.64 17.33
CA TYR A 94 5.43 15.45 17.07
C TYR A 94 5.14 16.96 17.15
N ASN A 95 4.04 17.42 16.54
CA ASN A 95 3.65 18.84 16.59
C ASN A 95 3.25 19.34 17.98
N GLU A 96 2.77 18.44 18.84
CA GLU A 96 2.44 18.74 20.23
C GLU A 96 3.69 18.89 21.12
N LEU A 97 4.87 18.49 20.65
CA LEU A 97 6.13 18.67 21.39
C LEU A 97 6.57 20.14 21.44
N PRO A 98 7.31 20.54 22.49
CA PRO A 98 8.03 21.82 22.51
C PRO A 98 8.98 21.96 21.31
N LYS A 99 9.18 23.19 20.81
CA LYS A 99 10.00 23.45 19.60
C LYS A 99 11.43 22.89 19.66
N HIS A 100 12.05 22.86 20.84
CA HIS A 100 13.39 22.29 21.00
C HIS A 100 13.37 20.77 20.81
N GLU A 101 12.42 20.06 21.41
CA GLU A 101 12.25 18.62 21.21
C GLU A 101 11.84 18.26 19.78
N GLN A 102 11.08 19.13 19.10
CA GLN A 102 10.77 18.95 17.69
C GLN A 102 12.06 18.88 16.86
N TYR A 103 13.02 19.77 17.13
CA TYR A 103 14.29 19.77 16.40
C TYR A 103 15.08 18.47 16.63
N ASP A 104 15.05 17.93 17.85
CA ASP A 104 15.78 16.71 18.19
C ASP A 104 15.14 15.45 17.61
N LYS A 105 13.80 15.44 17.47
CA LYS A 105 13.02 14.27 17.03
C LYS A 105 12.53 14.34 15.58
N GLU A 106 12.92 15.37 14.82
CA GLU A 106 12.48 15.55 13.42
C GLU A 106 12.91 14.37 12.53
N GLY A 107 14.09 13.79 12.79
CA GLY A 107 14.63 12.64 12.07
C GLY A 107 13.85 11.36 12.35
N ASP A 108 13.49 11.10 13.60
CA ASP A 108 12.69 9.93 14.01
C ASP A 108 11.31 9.95 13.36
N ALA A 109 10.67 11.14 13.33
CA ALA A 109 9.39 11.33 12.66
C ALA A 109 9.51 11.08 11.15
N ALA A 110 10.60 11.53 10.51
CA ALA A 110 10.84 11.27 9.10
C ALA A 110 11.07 9.79 8.80
N ASP A 111 11.94 9.11 9.57
CA ASP A 111 12.23 7.67 9.42
C ASP A 111 10.97 6.81 9.57
N LEU A 112 10.09 7.14 10.52
CA LEU A 112 8.83 6.43 10.67
C LEU A 112 7.93 6.60 9.43
N ILE A 113 7.84 7.81 8.87
CA ILE A 113 7.06 8.05 7.66
C ILE A 113 7.67 7.28 6.47
N SER A 114 9.00 7.28 6.31
CA SER A 114 9.70 6.47 5.31
C SER A 114 9.31 5.01 5.39
N LYS A 115 9.39 4.41 6.59
CA LYS A 115 9.03 3.00 6.81
C LYS A 115 7.58 2.70 6.46
N LEU A 116 6.67 3.64 6.70
CA LEU A 116 5.26 3.47 6.33
C LEU A 116 5.09 3.46 4.80
N VAL A 117 5.76 4.37 4.08
CA VAL A 117 5.70 4.43 2.61
C VAL A 117 6.38 3.21 1.98
N GLU A 118 7.55 2.81 2.49
CA GLU A 118 8.28 1.59 2.14
C GLU A 118 7.37 0.36 2.29
N SER A 119 6.74 0.20 3.45
CA SER A 119 5.85 -0.94 3.71
C SER A 119 4.67 -1.01 2.73
N ILE A 120 4.09 0.13 2.35
CA ILE A 120 3.01 0.15 1.34
C ILE A 120 3.56 -0.31 0.00
N THR A 121 4.70 0.24 -0.41
CA THR A 121 5.33 -0.02 -1.72
C THR A 121 5.76 -1.48 -1.85
N GLU A 122 6.38 -2.05 -0.81
CA GLU A 122 6.77 -3.46 -0.77
C GLU A 122 5.58 -4.42 -0.82
N THR A 123 4.43 -4.01 -0.27
CA THR A 123 3.20 -4.82 -0.26
C THR A 123 2.54 -4.87 -1.64
N VAL A 124 2.62 -3.77 -2.40
CA VAL A 124 2.00 -3.67 -3.73
C VAL A 124 2.90 -4.34 -4.77
N LYS A 125 2.26 -4.96 -5.77
CA LYS A 125 2.90 -5.70 -6.86
C LYS A 125 2.05 -5.52 -8.12
N GLU A 126 2.67 -5.66 -9.29
CA GLU A 126 2.02 -5.47 -10.59
C GLU A 126 0.76 -6.32 -10.78
N TYR A 127 0.79 -7.56 -10.29
CA TYR A 127 -0.29 -8.53 -10.41
C TYR A 127 -1.51 -8.23 -9.52
N HIS A 128 -1.42 -7.28 -8.60
CA HIS A 128 -2.54 -6.93 -7.73
C HIS A 128 -3.64 -6.19 -8.51
N SER A 129 -4.85 -6.24 -7.94
CA SER A 129 -6.02 -5.57 -8.50
C SER A 129 -5.83 -4.06 -8.63
N PHE A 130 -6.57 -3.44 -9.54
CA PHE A 130 -6.71 -1.97 -9.63
C PHE A 130 -6.98 -1.37 -8.25
N GLN A 131 -7.93 -1.94 -7.50
CA GLN A 131 -8.35 -1.40 -6.21
C GLN A 131 -7.21 -1.41 -5.19
N THR A 132 -6.42 -2.47 -5.14
CA THR A 132 -5.22 -2.53 -4.28
C THR A 132 -4.22 -1.43 -4.64
N LYS A 133 -3.90 -1.28 -5.93
CA LYS A 133 -2.96 -0.26 -6.39
C LYS A 133 -3.49 1.15 -6.13
N PHE A 134 -4.78 1.38 -6.39
CA PHE A 134 -5.47 2.65 -6.09
C PHE A 134 -5.44 2.98 -4.59
N ASN A 135 -5.80 2.02 -3.73
CA ASN A 135 -5.77 2.20 -2.28
C ASN A 135 -4.38 2.55 -1.77
N ALA A 136 -3.33 1.97 -2.36
CA ALA A 136 -1.95 2.26 -2.00
C ALA A 136 -1.52 3.68 -2.40
N VAL A 137 -1.83 4.10 -3.64
CA VAL A 137 -1.59 5.49 -4.10
C VAL A 137 -2.34 6.48 -3.20
N GLU A 138 -3.59 6.19 -2.85
CA GLU A 138 -4.39 7.00 -1.95
C GLU A 138 -3.80 7.06 -0.53
N ALA A 139 -3.33 5.92 -0.01
CA ALA A 139 -2.69 5.87 1.30
C ALA A 139 -1.42 6.72 1.35
N ILE A 140 -0.52 6.60 0.37
CA ILE A 140 0.70 7.41 0.30
C ILE A 140 0.35 8.90 0.12
N ARG A 141 -0.58 9.24 -0.76
CA ARG A 141 -1.06 10.62 -0.92
C ARG A 141 -1.61 11.20 0.39
N ASN A 142 -2.32 10.40 1.17
CA ASN A 142 -2.87 10.83 2.47
C ASN A 142 -1.76 11.02 3.52
N ILE A 143 -0.74 10.15 3.54
CA ILE A 143 0.46 10.36 4.37
C ILE A 143 1.13 11.70 3.99
N PHE A 144 1.34 11.94 2.70
CA PHE A 144 1.96 13.18 2.23
C PHE A 144 1.12 14.42 2.51
N GLU A 145 -0.22 14.32 2.45
CA GLU A 145 -1.09 15.42 2.86
C GLU A 145 -0.89 15.79 4.34
N GLU A 146 -0.75 14.80 5.23
CA GLU A 146 -0.49 15.06 6.66
C GLU A 146 0.90 15.68 6.88
N VAL A 147 1.90 15.28 6.10
CA VAL A 147 3.24 15.92 6.09
C VAL A 147 3.14 17.38 5.63
N ILE A 148 2.43 17.65 4.54
CA ILE A 148 2.21 19.00 3.99
C ILE A 148 1.52 19.89 5.04
N ARG A 149 0.54 19.36 5.78
CA ARG A 149 -0.15 20.07 6.87
C ARG A 149 0.77 20.38 8.06
N THR A 150 1.80 19.57 8.29
CA THR A 150 2.74 19.66 9.42
C THR A 150 3.87 20.71 9.19
N GLU A 151 3.54 21.84 8.55
CA GLU A 151 4.46 22.93 8.16
C GLU A 151 5.75 22.50 7.42
N GLY A 152 5.82 21.25 6.94
CA GLY A 152 6.96 20.71 6.20
C GLY A 152 8.26 20.55 7.02
N LYS A 153 8.26 20.65 8.35
CA LYS A 153 9.49 20.45 9.16
C LYS A 153 10.03 19.02 9.01
N VAL A 154 9.15 18.03 9.11
CA VAL A 154 9.51 16.61 8.95
C VAL A 154 9.99 16.32 7.53
N ALA A 155 9.38 16.93 6.50
CA ALA A 155 9.86 16.80 5.13
C ALA A 155 11.26 17.43 4.92
N LYS A 156 11.53 18.58 5.56
CA LYS A 156 12.88 19.18 5.54
C LYS A 156 13.92 18.33 6.25
N ALA A 157 13.52 17.56 7.26
CA ALA A 157 14.40 16.64 7.96
C ALA A 157 14.96 15.56 7.03
N LEU A 158 14.17 15.01 6.09
CA LEU A 158 14.71 14.07 5.08
C LEU A 158 15.94 14.63 4.36
N ARG A 159 15.85 15.86 3.84
CA ARG A 159 16.96 16.50 3.11
C ARG A 159 18.18 16.71 3.99
N LYS A 160 17.96 17.15 5.23
CA LYS A 160 19.04 17.44 6.18
C LYS A 160 19.75 16.18 6.64
N TRP A 161 18.99 15.11 6.88
CA TRP A 161 19.49 13.88 7.47
C TRP A 161 19.95 12.85 6.42
N LYS A 162 19.91 13.21 5.12
CA LYS A 162 20.25 12.32 4.00
C LYS A 162 19.66 10.92 4.18
N MET A 163 18.41 10.88 4.63
CA MET A 163 17.68 9.62 4.68
C MET A 163 17.62 9.10 3.24
N ASP A 164 18.08 7.88 2.99
CA ASP A 164 18.14 7.25 1.65
C ASP A 164 16.75 7.04 1.01
N SER A 165 15.68 7.45 1.68
CA SER A 165 14.30 7.20 1.30
C SER A 165 13.76 8.35 0.44
N ASP A 166 13.69 8.14 -0.87
CA ASP A 166 12.97 9.00 -1.80
C ASP A 166 11.48 8.62 -1.82
N TRP A 167 10.71 9.25 -0.93
CA TRP A 167 9.27 9.04 -0.81
C TRP A 167 8.53 9.23 -2.14
N GLY A 168 8.96 10.20 -2.96
CA GLY A 168 8.39 10.46 -4.25
C GLY A 168 8.61 9.32 -5.25
N SER A 169 9.80 8.74 -5.27
CA SER A 169 10.11 7.59 -6.13
C SER A 169 9.22 6.38 -5.85
N GLN A 170 8.92 6.12 -4.58
CA GLN A 170 8.08 4.99 -4.17
C GLN A 170 6.63 5.14 -4.63
N LEU A 171 6.11 6.37 -4.58
CA LEU A 171 4.80 6.69 -5.13
C LEU A 171 4.79 6.51 -6.65
N THR A 172 5.82 6.99 -7.35
CA THR A 172 5.93 6.80 -8.80
C THR A 172 6.03 5.33 -9.19
N GLU A 173 6.75 4.52 -8.40
CA GLU A 173 6.87 3.07 -8.61
C GLU A 173 5.50 2.38 -8.61
N ILE A 174 4.66 2.67 -7.60
CA ILE A 174 3.30 2.11 -7.56
C ILE A 174 2.46 2.61 -8.74
N CYS A 175 2.57 3.89 -9.11
CA CYS A 175 1.90 4.42 -10.29
C CYS A 175 2.34 3.68 -11.56
N GLU A 176 3.60 3.31 -11.69
CA GLU A 176 4.10 2.57 -12.85
C GLU A 176 3.58 1.13 -12.93
N MET A 177 3.17 0.52 -11.81
CA MET A 177 2.55 -0.82 -11.76
C MET A 177 1.11 -0.88 -12.31
N PHE A 178 0.51 0.26 -12.67
CA PHE A 178 -0.83 0.29 -13.26
C PHE A 178 -0.81 -0.28 -14.68
N ALA A 179 -1.69 -1.25 -14.93
CA ALA A 179 -1.85 -1.80 -16.27
C ALA A 179 -2.64 -0.83 -17.16
N ARG A 180 -2.64 -1.07 -18.47
CA ARG A 180 -3.34 -0.20 -19.43
C ARG A 180 -4.82 0.02 -19.08
N ASP A 181 -5.53 -1.05 -18.71
CA ASP A 181 -6.94 -1.00 -18.33
C ASP A 181 -7.20 -0.29 -17.00
N ASP A 182 -6.18 -0.18 -16.15
CA ASP A 182 -6.27 0.52 -14.88
C ASP A 182 -6.32 2.04 -15.09
N TRP A 183 -5.74 2.55 -16.18
CA TRP A 183 -5.78 3.97 -16.53
C TRP A 183 -7.19 4.47 -16.83
N SER A 184 -7.97 3.69 -17.56
CA SER A 184 -9.37 4.00 -17.85
C SER A 184 -10.20 4.10 -16.56
N LYS A 185 -9.91 3.23 -15.57
CA LYS A 185 -10.56 3.27 -14.25
C LYS A 185 -10.10 4.48 -13.44
N MET A 186 -8.80 4.80 -13.48
CA MET A 186 -8.23 5.96 -12.79
C MET A 186 -8.83 7.29 -13.31
N ALA A 187 -9.07 7.40 -14.62
CA ALA A 187 -9.62 8.60 -15.25
C ALA A 187 -11.02 8.98 -14.75
N VAL A 188 -11.82 7.99 -14.34
CA VAL A 188 -13.19 8.17 -13.83
C VAL A 188 -13.32 7.94 -12.32
N ALA A 189 -12.21 7.58 -11.66
CA ALA A 189 -12.19 7.38 -10.22
C ALA A 189 -12.55 8.68 -9.50
N LYS A 190 -13.28 8.54 -8.39
CA LYS A 190 -13.70 9.68 -7.57
C LYS A 190 -13.02 9.62 -6.21
N ALA A 191 -12.63 10.78 -5.71
CA ALA A 191 -12.24 10.95 -4.31
C ALA A 191 -13.47 10.92 -3.39
N SER A 192 -13.22 10.93 -2.08
CA SER A 192 -14.28 10.92 -1.05
C SER A 192 -15.23 12.12 -1.11
N ASP A 193 -14.77 13.25 -1.66
CA ASP A 193 -15.58 14.46 -1.87
C ASP A 193 -16.39 14.43 -3.19
N GLY A 194 -16.33 13.33 -3.94
CA GLY A 194 -17.02 13.13 -5.22
C GLY A 194 -16.34 13.78 -6.42
N THR A 195 -15.22 14.49 -6.24
CA THR A 195 -14.42 15.05 -7.35
C THR A 195 -13.61 13.97 -8.04
N LEU A 196 -13.21 14.22 -9.30
CA LEU A 196 -12.32 13.31 -10.01
C LEU A 196 -11.00 13.18 -9.25
N TYR A 197 -10.55 11.94 -9.07
CA TYR A 197 -9.39 11.63 -8.25
C TYR A 197 -8.13 12.35 -8.75
N LEU A 198 -7.91 12.43 -10.05
CA LEU A 198 -6.76 13.12 -10.63
C LEU A 198 -6.78 14.64 -10.36
N ASP A 199 -7.97 15.25 -10.28
CA ASP A 199 -8.11 16.66 -9.92
C ASP A 199 -7.87 16.88 -8.42
N PHE A 200 -8.39 15.97 -7.60
CA PHE A 200 -8.14 15.93 -6.17
C PHE A 200 -6.64 15.79 -5.87
N PHE A 201 -5.98 14.85 -6.54
CA PHE A 201 -4.54 14.62 -6.45
C PHE A 201 -3.73 15.84 -6.91
N ALA A 202 -4.13 16.47 -8.03
CA ALA A 202 -3.50 17.70 -8.52
C ALA A 202 -3.63 18.89 -7.55
N LYS A 203 -4.68 18.94 -6.71
CA LYS A 203 -4.76 19.94 -5.62
C LYS A 203 -3.68 19.68 -4.58
N THR A 204 -3.46 18.42 -4.19
CA THR A 204 -2.41 18.04 -3.24
C THR A 204 -1.02 18.36 -3.77
N ALA A 205 -0.73 18.00 -5.02
CA ALA A 205 0.54 18.32 -5.67
C ALA A 205 0.83 19.83 -5.68
N ARG A 206 -0.20 20.65 -5.97
CA ARG A 206 -0.11 22.12 -5.91
C ARG A 206 0.21 22.63 -4.51
N GLU A 207 -0.42 22.08 -3.48
CA GLU A 207 -0.14 22.49 -2.10
C GLU A 207 1.28 22.10 -1.68
N ALA A 208 1.75 20.90 -2.04
CA ALA A 208 3.12 20.48 -1.78
C ALA A 208 4.13 21.45 -2.40
N LYS A 209 3.91 21.84 -3.67
CA LYS A 209 4.75 22.83 -4.37
C LYS A 209 4.74 24.19 -3.71
N LYS A 210 3.58 24.70 -3.27
CA LYS A 210 3.49 25.97 -2.52
C LYS A 210 4.31 25.93 -1.22
N ARG A 211 4.46 24.75 -0.62
CA ARG A 211 5.26 24.52 0.59
C ARG A 211 6.73 24.19 0.30
N GLY A 212 7.14 24.11 -0.97
CA GLY A 212 8.51 23.78 -1.39
C GLY A 212 8.88 22.30 -1.19
N LEU A 213 7.88 21.42 -1.16
CA LEU A 213 8.01 19.97 -0.92
C LEU A 213 7.86 19.13 -2.20
N ASP A 214 7.75 19.77 -3.36
CA ASP A 214 7.55 19.10 -4.65
C ASP A 214 8.69 18.16 -5.02
N GLY A 215 9.93 18.52 -4.71
CA GLY A 215 11.09 17.66 -4.92
C GLY A 215 11.13 16.41 -4.04
N ASP A 216 10.60 16.47 -2.81
CA ASP A 216 10.68 15.35 -1.87
C ASP A 216 9.51 14.37 -2.06
N LEU A 217 8.32 14.89 -2.37
CA LEU A 217 7.11 14.08 -2.48
C LEU A 217 6.82 13.64 -3.92
N ARG A 218 7.43 14.29 -4.91
CA ARG A 218 7.28 14.05 -6.36
C ARG A 218 5.83 13.79 -6.83
N LEU A 219 4.88 14.46 -6.18
CA LEU A 219 3.45 14.33 -6.47
C LEU A 219 3.11 14.77 -7.91
N TYR A 220 3.89 15.68 -8.50
CA TYR A 220 3.68 16.04 -9.90
C TYR A 220 4.12 14.94 -10.86
N ASP A 221 5.27 14.31 -10.62
CA ASP A 221 5.77 13.19 -11.43
C ASP A 221 4.77 12.03 -11.39
N ALA A 222 4.30 11.67 -10.19
CA ALA A 222 3.27 10.65 -10.02
C ALA A 222 1.97 11.02 -10.76
N LEU A 223 1.51 12.27 -10.63
CA LEU A 223 0.34 12.75 -11.35
C LEU A 223 0.53 12.69 -12.88
N GLU A 224 1.73 12.97 -13.36
CA GLU A 224 2.06 12.93 -14.77
C GLU A 224 1.99 11.49 -15.29
N ILE A 225 2.59 10.53 -14.59
CA ILE A 225 2.47 9.10 -14.90
C ILE A 225 0.99 8.69 -14.98
N LEU A 226 0.20 9.06 -13.97
CA LEU A 226 -1.23 8.74 -13.92
C LEU A 226 -2.06 9.39 -15.06
N ARG A 227 -1.56 10.48 -15.67
CA ARG A 227 -2.24 11.22 -16.75
C ARG A 227 -1.79 10.85 -18.15
N THR A 228 -0.50 10.56 -18.34
CA THR A 228 0.14 10.51 -19.66
C THR A 228 0.36 9.09 -20.16
N LYS A 229 0.64 8.10 -19.29
CA LYS A 229 0.78 6.70 -19.70
C LYS A 229 -0.39 6.11 -20.51
N PRO A 230 -1.66 6.54 -20.40
CA PRO A 230 -2.70 6.05 -21.30
C PRO A 230 -2.47 6.32 -22.80
N TRP A 231 -1.53 7.20 -23.19
CA TRP A 231 -1.42 7.75 -24.55
C TRP A 231 -0.06 7.56 -25.24
N VAL A 232 0.95 7.01 -24.57
CA VAL A 232 2.34 6.95 -25.09
C VAL A 232 2.71 5.58 -25.67
N GLU A 233 2.00 4.52 -25.31
CA GLU A 233 2.17 3.18 -25.91
C GLU A 233 1.07 2.92 -26.96
N GLY A 234 1.28 3.53 -28.13
CA GLY A 234 0.49 3.34 -29.36
C GLY A 234 1.36 2.77 -30.47
#